data_AF-X1L8J8-F1
#
_entry.id   AF-X1L8J8-F1
#
_cell.length_a   1.000
_cell.length_b   1.000
_cell.length_c   1.000
_cell.angle_alpha   90.00
_cell.angle_beta   90.00
_cell.angle_gamma   90.00
#
_symmetry.space_group_name_H-M   'P 1'
#
loop_
_entity.id
_entity.type
_entity.pdbx_description
1 polymer ?
#
loop_
_entity_poly.entity_id
_entity_poly.type
_entity_poly.pdbx_seq_one_letter_code
_entity_poly.pdbx_strand_id
1 'polypeptide(L)'
;ISGNYAYLTNDLGVLYVIDVKDKENPSIVGKCKGINSANIVIVKDDYAYISYTELTRDDDEDYTTVCGFYIVDIKEKEDPELIGNYNTGENNKKSVYGLFIEDDYAYINTTVENENGEISKLEIVDLLIKRNPESTYV
;
A
#
# COMPACT_ATOMS: atom_id res chain seq x y z
N ILE A 1 11.27 8.38 -3.66
CA ILE A 1 12.31 9.15 -2.93
C ILE A 1 11.63 10.34 -2.28
N SER A 2 11.94 10.64 -1.02
CA SER A 2 11.53 11.90 -0.36
C SER A 2 12.74 12.46 0.38
N GLY A 3 13.19 13.64 -0.04
CA GLY A 3 14.47 14.20 0.40
C GLY A 3 15.65 13.27 0.09
N ASN A 4 16.41 12.91 1.13
CA ASN A 4 17.56 12.00 1.04
C ASN A 4 17.20 10.53 1.28
N TYR A 5 15.91 10.18 1.36
CA TYR A 5 15.49 8.82 1.72
C TYR A 5 14.77 8.12 0.57
N ALA A 6 15.16 6.87 0.34
CA ALA A 6 14.45 5.91 -0.50
C ALA A 6 13.58 5.01 0.36
N TYR A 7 12.43 4.63 -0.21
CA TYR A 7 11.41 3.82 0.45
C TYR A 7 11.11 2.67 -0.48
N LEU A 8 11.46 1.48 -0.05
CA LEU A 8 11.45 0.28 -0.88
C LEU A 8 10.75 -0.84 -0.13
N THR A 9 9.97 -1.62 -0.86
CA THR A 9 9.36 -2.83 -0.33
C THR A 9 9.95 -4.07 -0.97
N ASN A 10 9.73 -5.22 -0.34
CA ASN A 10 10.01 -6.52 -0.93
C ASN A 10 8.79 -7.44 -0.80
N ASP A 11 8.86 -8.58 -1.48
CA ASP A 11 7.80 -9.61 -1.48
C ASP A 11 7.57 -10.26 -0.10
N LEU A 12 8.44 -9.98 0.88
CA LEU A 12 8.28 -10.44 2.27
C LEU A 12 7.46 -9.46 3.12
N GLY A 13 6.96 -8.40 2.52
CA GLY A 13 6.05 -7.50 3.19
C GLY A 13 6.69 -6.59 4.22
N VAL A 14 7.79 -5.96 3.79
CA VAL A 14 8.59 -5.06 4.61
C VAL A 14 8.80 -3.74 3.87
N LEU A 15 8.58 -2.61 4.55
CA LEU A 15 9.07 -1.31 4.11
C LEU A 15 10.49 -1.08 4.66
N TYR A 16 11.42 -0.72 3.79
CA TYR A 16 12.76 -0.27 4.13
C TYR A 16 12.86 1.24 3.91
N VAL A 17 13.37 1.95 4.91
CA VAL A 17 13.79 3.35 4.80
C VAL A 17 15.30 3.37 4.63
N ILE A 18 15.77 3.90 3.52
CA ILE A 18 17.18 3.87 3.12
C ILE A 18 17.68 5.30 2.95
N ASP A 19 18.70 5.68 3.70
CA ASP A 19 19.44 6.91 3.45
C ASP A 19 20.24 6.75 2.14
N VAL A 20 19.96 7.64 1.19
CA VAL A 20 20.60 7.73 -0.13
C VAL A 20 21.27 9.10 -0.35
N LYS A 21 21.61 9.81 0.73
CA LYS A 21 22.35 11.08 0.68
C LYS A 21 23.68 10.91 -0.06
N ASP A 22 24.42 9.86 0.27
CA ASP A 22 25.52 9.36 -0.54
C ASP A 22 25.00 8.26 -1.47
N LYS A 23 24.97 8.55 -2.78
CA LYS A 23 24.45 7.62 -3.79
C LYS A 23 25.37 6.41 -4.00
N GLU A 24 26.65 6.54 -3.66
CA GLU A 24 27.62 5.45 -3.76
C GLU A 24 27.55 4.53 -2.54
N ASN A 25 27.03 5.01 -1.42
CA ASN A 25 26.97 4.28 -0.14
C ASN A 25 25.59 4.38 0.53
N PRO A 26 24.52 3.85 -0.09
CA PRO A 26 23.20 3.83 0.53
C PRO A 26 23.17 2.92 1.76
N SER A 27 22.39 3.28 2.79
CA SER A 27 22.27 2.47 4.01
C SER A 27 20.83 2.39 4.52
N ILE A 28 20.41 1.20 4.96
CA ILE A 28 19.09 1.01 5.58
C ILE A 28 19.14 1.63 6.98
N VAL A 29 18.27 2.60 7.25
CA VAL A 29 18.16 3.30 8.54
C VAL A 29 16.92 2.87 9.33
N GLY A 30 15.87 2.42 8.66
CA GLY A 30 14.62 1.99 9.30
C GLY A 30 13.91 0.86 8.55
N LYS A 31 13.03 0.17 9.26
CA LYS A 31 12.27 -0.98 8.74
C LYS A 31 10.91 -1.12 9.40
N CYS A 32 9.85 -1.17 8.60
CA CYS A 32 8.50 -1.50 9.06
C CYS A 32 8.09 -2.89 8.56
N LYS A 33 7.54 -3.74 9.44
CA LYS A 33 7.05 -5.10 9.12
C LYS A 33 5.52 -5.12 9.19
N GLY A 34 4.91 -6.21 8.72
CA GLY A 34 3.47 -6.43 8.82
C GLY A 34 2.69 -5.92 7.60
N ILE A 35 3.38 -5.71 6.48
CA ILE A 35 2.83 -5.22 5.22
C ILE A 35 2.76 -6.43 4.29
N ASN A 36 1.88 -7.41 4.52
CA ASN A 36 1.95 -8.78 3.94
C ASN A 36 2.39 -8.90 2.46
N SER A 37 1.94 -7.98 1.60
CA SER A 37 2.33 -7.87 0.19
C SER A 37 2.49 -6.38 -0.16
N ALA A 38 3.25 -6.06 -1.21
CA ALA A 38 3.48 -4.68 -1.61
C ALA A 38 3.68 -4.55 -3.13
N ASN A 39 2.84 -3.74 -3.78
CA ASN A 39 2.89 -3.50 -5.22
C ASN A 39 3.48 -2.13 -5.54
N ILE A 40 2.97 -1.08 -4.88
CA ILE A 40 3.36 0.32 -5.12
C ILE A 40 3.65 0.99 -3.78
N VAL A 41 4.69 1.82 -3.72
CA VAL A 41 4.98 2.70 -2.58
C VAL A 41 4.88 4.15 -3.03
N ILE A 42 4.01 4.91 -2.40
CA ILE A 42 3.91 6.38 -2.54
C ILE A 42 4.30 7.01 -1.23
N VAL A 43 5.14 8.04 -1.30
CA VAL A 43 5.56 8.81 -0.13
C VAL A 43 5.04 10.22 -0.29
N LYS A 44 4.34 10.70 0.73
CA LYS A 44 3.84 12.06 0.79
C LYS A 44 3.90 12.54 2.24
N ASP A 45 4.50 13.71 2.42
CA ASP A 45 4.78 14.28 3.74
C ASP A 45 5.50 13.26 4.65
N ASP A 46 4.96 13.01 5.84
CA ASP A 46 5.49 12.06 6.83
C ASP A 46 4.85 10.66 6.71
N TYR A 47 4.26 10.31 5.56
CA TYR A 47 3.59 9.02 5.38
C TYR A 47 4.06 8.27 4.12
N ALA A 48 4.13 6.94 4.24
CA ALA A 48 4.23 6.02 3.12
C ALA A 48 2.93 5.24 2.96
N TYR A 49 2.42 5.21 1.73
CA TYR A 49 1.21 4.52 1.31
C TYR A 49 1.59 3.35 0.41
N ILE A 50 1.23 2.14 0.82
CA ILE A 50 1.75 0.92 0.20
C ILE A 50 0.58 0.06 -0.25
N SER A 51 0.32 0.01 -1.56
CA SER A 51 -0.73 -0.87 -2.07
C SER A 51 -0.34 -2.33 -2.00
N TYR A 52 -1.32 -3.20 -1.87
CA TYR A 52 -1.10 -4.65 -1.81
C TYR A 52 -2.20 -5.40 -2.55
N THR A 53 -1.82 -6.56 -3.11
CA THR A 53 -2.73 -7.66 -3.47
C THR A 53 -2.20 -8.92 -2.79
N GLU A 54 -3.05 -9.61 -2.03
CA GLU A 54 -2.70 -10.79 -1.25
C GLU A 54 -3.67 -11.93 -1.57
N LEU A 55 -3.14 -13.15 -1.74
CA LEU A 55 -3.94 -14.37 -1.90
C LEU A 55 -4.46 -14.84 -0.53
N THR A 56 -5.77 -15.03 -0.39
CA THR A 56 -6.41 -15.39 0.89
C THR A 56 -6.89 -16.82 0.98
N ARG A 57 -7.18 -17.47 -0.15
CA ARG A 57 -7.58 -18.88 -0.20
C ARG A 57 -7.06 -19.50 -1.49
N ASP A 58 -6.65 -20.74 -1.35
CA ASP A 58 -6.25 -21.64 -2.42
C ASP A 58 -6.93 -22.98 -2.14
N ASP A 59 -8.07 -23.22 -2.79
CA ASP A 59 -8.40 -24.58 -3.19
C ASP A 59 -8.06 -24.69 -4.68
N ASP A 60 -7.55 -25.85 -5.11
CA ASP A 60 -6.87 -26.08 -6.40
C ASP A 60 -7.66 -25.64 -7.67
N GLU A 61 -8.89 -25.13 -7.54
CA GLU A 61 -9.76 -24.65 -8.61
C GLU A 61 -10.28 -23.20 -8.43
N ASP A 62 -10.30 -22.61 -7.22
CA ASP A 62 -10.76 -21.23 -7.03
C ASP A 62 -9.99 -20.46 -5.94
N TYR A 63 -9.13 -19.54 -6.38
CA TYR A 63 -8.42 -18.64 -5.48
C TYR A 63 -9.17 -17.33 -5.27
N THR A 64 -9.02 -16.76 -4.08
CA THR A 64 -9.51 -15.41 -3.78
C THR A 64 -8.35 -14.52 -3.38
N THR A 65 -8.47 -13.23 -3.68
CA THR A 65 -7.50 -12.22 -3.27
C THR A 65 -8.18 -11.11 -2.49
N VAL A 66 -7.40 -10.45 -1.65
CA VAL A 66 -7.75 -9.17 -1.02
C VAL A 66 -6.75 -8.14 -1.46
N CYS A 67 -7.20 -6.89 -1.55
CA CYS A 67 -6.32 -5.81 -1.95
C CYS A 67 -6.72 -4.51 -1.26
N GLY A 68 -5.75 -3.60 -1.19
CA GLY A 68 -5.90 -2.37 -0.43
C GLY A 68 -4.61 -1.59 -0.39
N PHE A 69 -4.44 -0.78 0.64
CA PHE A 69 -3.16 -0.16 0.95
C PHE A 69 -2.96 0.02 2.45
N TYR A 70 -1.69 -0.08 2.85
CA TYR A 70 -1.20 0.23 4.18
C TYR A 70 -0.77 1.69 4.28
N ILE A 71 -0.87 2.27 5.47
CA ILE A 71 -0.37 3.61 5.78
C ILE A 71 0.67 3.46 6.89
N VAL A 72 1.89 3.89 6.60
CA VAL A 72 3.03 3.85 7.51
C VAL A 72 3.42 5.28 7.87
N ASP A 73 3.46 5.60 9.15
CA ASP A 73 4.09 6.81 9.66
C ASP A 73 5.60 6.64 9.52
N ILE A 74 6.22 7.54 8.77
CA ILE A 74 7.65 7.54 8.50
C ILE A 74 8.33 8.78 9.07
N LYS A 75 7.69 9.51 9.98
CA LYS A 75 8.25 10.74 10.55
C LYS A 75 9.63 10.50 11.15
N GLU A 76 9.71 9.51 12.04
CA GLU A 76 10.97 8.98 12.58
C GLU A 76 11.50 7.92 11.61
N LYS A 77 12.54 8.26 10.85
CA LYS A 77 13.03 7.44 9.71
C LYS A 77 13.59 6.11 10.17
N GLU A 78 14.11 6.06 11.38
CA GLU A 78 14.69 4.90 12.03
C GLU A 78 13.64 3.95 12.63
N ASP A 79 12.42 4.45 12.89
CA ASP A 79 11.33 3.70 13.53
C ASP A 79 9.98 3.94 12.83
N PRO A 80 9.84 3.51 11.55
CA PRO A 80 8.59 3.65 10.83
C PRO A 80 7.49 2.73 11.39
N GLU A 81 6.29 3.28 11.63
CA GLU A 81 5.18 2.60 12.29
C GLU A 81 4.03 2.34 11.31
N LEU A 82 3.55 1.09 11.22
CA LEU A 82 2.32 0.78 10.50
C LEU A 82 1.12 1.29 11.31
N ILE A 83 0.43 2.31 10.80
CA ILE A 83 -0.64 2.99 11.55
C ILE A 83 -2.04 2.76 10.98
N GLY A 84 -2.15 2.34 9.72
CA GLY A 84 -3.45 2.18 9.06
C GLY A 84 -3.44 1.13 7.96
N ASN A 85 -4.63 0.61 7.67
CA ASN A 85 -4.90 -0.31 6.57
C ASN A 85 -6.28 0.01 6.01
N TYR A 86 -6.36 0.29 4.71
CA TYR A 86 -7.62 0.28 3.98
C TYR A 86 -7.72 -0.98 3.14
N ASN A 87 -8.66 -1.87 3.50
CA ASN A 87 -9.03 -3.02 2.69
C ASN A 87 -10.20 -2.63 1.79
N THR A 88 -10.07 -2.84 0.48
CA THR A 88 -11.10 -2.50 -0.52
C THR A 88 -12.29 -3.47 -0.53
N GLY A 89 -12.36 -4.40 0.42
CA GLY A 89 -13.38 -5.43 0.56
C GLY A 89 -12.88 -6.82 0.19
N GLU A 90 -13.55 -7.84 0.75
CA GLU A 90 -13.18 -9.25 0.61
C GLU A 90 -14.03 -9.97 -0.46
N ASN A 91 -13.55 -11.14 -0.89
CA ASN A 91 -14.30 -12.19 -1.60
C ASN A 91 -14.46 -12.06 -3.13
N ASN A 92 -13.41 -11.64 -3.86
CA ASN A 92 -13.35 -11.80 -5.32
C ASN A 92 -11.88 -11.98 -5.76
N LYS A 93 -11.63 -12.32 -7.02
CA LYS A 93 -10.30 -12.20 -7.66
C LYS A 93 -10.03 -10.71 -7.92
N LYS A 94 -9.71 -9.96 -6.85
CA LYS A 94 -9.55 -8.51 -6.84
C LYS A 94 -8.09 -8.08 -6.68
N SER A 95 -7.64 -7.14 -7.49
CA SER A 95 -6.26 -6.64 -7.51
C SER A 95 -6.20 -5.12 -7.54
N VAL A 96 -5.11 -4.55 -7.02
CA VAL A 96 -4.79 -3.12 -7.15
C VAL A 96 -3.64 -2.93 -8.13
N TYR A 97 -3.88 -2.11 -9.17
CA TYR A 97 -2.87 -1.74 -10.17
C TYR A 97 -2.43 -0.28 -10.07
N GLY A 98 -3.18 0.56 -9.37
CA GLY A 98 -2.88 1.98 -9.24
C GLY A 98 -3.23 2.50 -7.85
N LEU A 99 -2.36 3.36 -7.34
CA LEU A 99 -2.59 4.17 -6.16
C LEU A 99 -2.08 5.57 -6.47
N PHE A 100 -2.81 6.59 -6.05
CA PHE A 100 -2.39 7.98 -6.11
C PHE A 100 -2.89 8.72 -4.87
N ILE A 101 -2.10 9.65 -4.35
CA ILE A 101 -2.39 10.39 -3.12
C ILE A 101 -2.39 11.88 -3.42
N GLU A 102 -3.52 12.55 -3.17
CA GLU A 102 -3.69 13.99 -3.31
C GLU A 102 -4.48 14.52 -2.11
N ASP A 103 -3.97 15.59 -1.51
CA ASP A 103 -4.39 16.06 -0.18
C ASP A 103 -4.63 14.93 0.84
N ASP A 104 -5.81 14.90 1.44
CA ASP A 104 -6.26 13.84 2.36
C ASP A 104 -7.07 12.76 1.63
N TYR A 105 -6.81 12.51 0.35
CA TYR A 105 -7.49 11.46 -0.42
C TYR A 105 -6.51 10.48 -1.06
N ALA A 106 -6.86 9.19 -0.99
CA ALA A 106 -6.28 8.16 -1.83
C ALA A 106 -7.24 7.80 -2.96
N TYR A 107 -6.67 7.67 -4.15
CA TYR A 107 -7.33 7.24 -5.38
C TYR A 107 -6.77 5.88 -5.73
N ILE A 108 -7.55 4.82 -5.52
CA ILE A 108 -7.11 3.45 -5.73
C ILE A 108 -7.88 2.83 -6.89
N ASN A 109 -7.14 2.31 -7.87
CA ASN A 109 -7.74 1.53 -8.94
C ASN A 109 -7.75 0.05 -8.55
N THR A 110 -8.96 -0.51 -8.49
CA THR A 110 -9.17 -1.93 -8.22
C THR A 110 -9.75 -2.61 -9.44
N THR A 111 -9.30 -3.82 -9.74
CA THR A 111 -9.84 -4.66 -10.80
C THR A 111 -10.37 -5.94 -10.21
N VAL A 112 -11.61 -6.30 -10.52
CA VAL A 112 -12.20 -7.60 -10.19
C VAL A 112 -12.24 -8.43 -11.47
N GLU A 113 -11.64 -9.62 -11.43
CA GLU A 113 -11.77 -10.64 -12.47
C GLU A 113 -12.98 -11.53 -12.15
N ASN A 114 -13.85 -11.72 -13.14
CA ASN A 114 -14.96 -12.66 -13.08
C ASN A 114 -15.10 -13.42 -14.41
N GLU A 115 -16.09 -14.32 -14.49
CA GLU A 115 -16.39 -15.13 -15.68
C GLU A 115 -16.62 -14.32 -16.97
N ASN A 116 -16.97 -13.03 -16.87
CA ASN A 116 -17.21 -12.13 -17.99
C ASN A 116 -16.01 -11.21 -18.30
N GLY A 117 -14.87 -11.39 -17.61
CA GLY A 117 -13.64 -10.62 -17.77
C GLY A 117 -13.33 -9.71 -16.59
N GLU A 118 -12.49 -8.71 -16.84
CA GLU A 118 -12.00 -7.76 -15.83
C GLU A 118 -12.86 -6.50 -15.76
N ILE A 119 -13.26 -6.11 -14.55
CA ILE A 119 -13.97 -4.86 -14.27
C ILE A 119 -13.12 -4.00 -13.36
N SER A 120 -12.66 -2.87 -13.89
CA SER A 120 -11.89 -1.88 -13.14
C SER A 120 -12.79 -0.77 -12.59
N LYS A 121 -12.52 -0.38 -11.34
CA LYS A 121 -13.19 0.72 -10.63
C LYS A 121 -12.15 1.63 -9.98
N LEU A 122 -12.48 2.90 -9.86
CA LEU A 122 -11.79 3.85 -9.00
C LEU A 122 -12.52 3.94 -7.67
N GLU A 123 -11.82 3.74 -6.56
CA GLU A 123 -12.30 4.07 -5.23
C GLU A 123 -11.55 5.31 -4.72
N ILE A 124 -12.29 6.22 -4.08
CA ILE A 124 -11.74 7.40 -3.41
C ILE A 124 -11.88 7.16 -1.91
N VAL A 125 -10.79 7.37 -1.18
CA VAL A 125 -10.68 7.04 0.24
C VAL A 125 -10.23 8.28 0.99
N ASP A 126 -11.00 8.67 2.00
CA ASP A 126 -10.69 9.74 2.94
C ASP A 126 -9.58 9.28 3.88
N LEU A 127 -8.52 10.08 3.96
CA LEU A 127 -7.35 9.85 4.78
C LEU A 127 -7.27 10.83 5.96
N LEU A 128 -8.31 11.61 6.25
CA LEU A 128 -8.33 12.59 7.34
C LEU A 128 -7.89 11.93 8.65
N ILE A 129 -8.41 10.74 8.94
CA ILE A 129 -7.97 9.88 10.04
C ILE A 129 -7.13 8.74 9.45
N LYS A 130 -5.81 8.91 9.41
CA LYS A 130 -4.87 7.95 8.80
C LYS A 130 -4.91 6.55 9.43
N ARG A 131 -5.34 6.44 10.69
CA ARG A 131 -5.52 5.16 11.39
C ARG A 131 -6.82 4.43 11.03
N ASN A 132 -7.75 5.14 10.40
CA ASN A 132 -9.05 4.64 10.01
C ASN A 132 -9.44 5.28 8.66
N PRO A 133 -8.74 4.93 7.57
CA PRO A 133 -9.10 5.40 6.24
C PRO A 133 -10.47 4.85 5.83
N GLU A 134 -11.33 5.71 5.31
CA GLU A 134 -12.72 5.35 4.99
C GLU A 134 -13.06 5.68 3.55
N SER A 135 -13.82 4.81 2.88
CA SER A 135 -14.25 5.11 1.53
C SER A 135 -15.27 6.24 1.51
N THR A 136 -15.14 7.18 0.57
CA THR A 136 -16.00 8.38 0.49
C THR A 136 -17.34 8.11 -0.22
N TYR A 137 -17.89 6.89 -0.17
CA TYR A 137 -19.17 6.60 -0.83
C TYR A 137 -20.30 7.46 -0.23
N VAL A 138 -20.70 8.47 -1.00
CA VAL A 138 -22.06 9.04 -1.04
C VAL A 138 -22.67 8.61 -2.37
#